data_AF-A0A7V6TF85-F1
#
_entry.id   AF-A0A7V6TF85-F1
#
_cell.length_a   1.000
_cell.length_b   1.000
_cell.length_c   1.000
_cell.angle_alpha   90.00
_cell.angle_beta   90.00
_cell.angle_gamma   90.00
#
_symmetry.space_group_name_H-M   'P 1'
#
loop_
_entity.id
_entity.type
_entity.pdbx_description
1 polymer ?
#
loop_
_entity_poly.entity_id
_entity_poly.type
_entity_poly.pdbx_seq_one_letter_code
_entity_poly.pdbx_strand_id
1 'polypeptide(L)'
;MKDTFVKDIAQYEGQEVRLKGWVRNIRSSGKLLFIIFRDGTGDVQAVAFRPELGEELFEEARRLTLESSLIITGIPKKHPKQEGKYELSVTGVEIIQIADEYPIGKKEHGPDFLLSNRHLWLRSSKQWAIMRV
;
A
#
# COMPACT_ATOMS: atom_id res chain seq x y z
N MET A 1 0.50 15.38 13.24
CA MET A 1 0.60 14.34 12.19
C MET A 1 1.11 14.99 10.91
N LYS A 2 2.17 14.43 10.29
CA LYS A 2 2.81 15.03 9.10
C LYS A 2 2.54 14.19 7.86
N ASP A 3 2.22 14.86 6.76
CA ASP A 3 2.13 14.23 5.43
C ASP A 3 3.56 13.98 4.90
N THR A 4 3.83 12.76 4.46
CA THR A 4 5.12 12.38 3.88
C THR A 4 4.94 11.40 2.72
N PHE A 5 6.04 11.07 2.06
CA PHE A 5 6.10 10.07 1.00
C PHE A 5 6.85 8.82 1.48
N VAL A 6 6.59 7.69 0.83
CA VAL A 6 7.23 6.40 1.08
C VAL A 6 8.76 6.51 0.96
N LYS A 7 9.27 7.27 -0.02
CA LYS A 7 10.72 7.48 -0.20
C LYS A 7 11.41 8.11 1.02
N ASP A 8 10.67 8.88 1.83
CA ASP A 8 11.20 9.64 2.97
C ASP A 8 10.87 8.97 4.32
N ILE A 9 10.24 7.79 4.30
CA ILE A 9 9.66 7.15 5.50
C ILE A 9 10.69 6.86 6.60
N ALA A 10 11.95 6.57 6.22
CA ALA A 10 13.03 6.29 7.16
C ALA A 10 13.37 7.48 8.07
N GLN A 11 13.11 8.72 7.61
CA GLN A 11 13.36 9.93 8.39
C GLN A 11 12.39 10.10 9.57
N TYR A 12 11.32 9.29 9.60
CA TYR A 12 10.24 9.39 10.56
C TYR A 12 10.10 8.11 11.41
N GLU A 13 11.18 7.36 11.61
CA GLU A 13 11.18 6.19 12.49
C GLU A 13 10.63 6.53 13.88
N GLY A 14 9.65 5.75 14.36
CA GLY A 14 9.00 5.96 15.65
C GLY A 14 8.03 7.14 15.73
N GLN A 15 7.87 7.93 14.66
CA GLN A 15 6.96 9.07 14.60
C GLN A 15 5.71 8.73 13.77
N GLU A 16 4.55 9.19 14.20
CA GLU A 16 3.32 8.97 13.44
C GLU A 16 3.29 9.85 12.18
N VAL A 17 3.09 9.20 11.03
CA VAL A 17 3.03 9.84 9.70
C VAL A 17 1.75 9.47 8.97
N ARG A 18 1.40 10.28 7.97
CA ARG A 18 0.29 10.04 7.06
C ARG A 18 0.78 9.94 5.63
N LEU A 19 0.39 8.86 4.95
CA LEU A 19 0.70 8.60 3.54
C LEU A 19 -0.60 8.58 2.72
N LYS A 20 -0.54 9.03 1.45
CA LYS A 20 -1.68 9.08 0.54
C LYS A 20 -1.35 8.35 -0.75
N GLY A 21 -2.19 7.41 -1.17
CA GLY A 21 -1.83 6.55 -2.28
C GLY A 21 -2.81 5.42 -2.53
N TRP A 22 -2.29 4.29 -2.99
CA TRP A 22 -3.07 3.15 -3.45
C TRP A 22 -2.58 1.83 -2.86
N VAL A 23 -3.49 0.86 -2.80
CA VAL A 23 -3.17 -0.52 -2.46
C VAL A 23 -2.59 -1.22 -3.69
N ARG A 24 -1.32 -1.61 -3.66
CA ARG A 24 -0.70 -2.45 -4.70
C ARG A 24 -1.06 -3.91 -4.52
N ASN A 25 -1.14 -4.37 -3.27
CA ASN A 25 -1.46 -5.74 -2.93
C ASN A 25 -1.98 -5.78 -1.49
N ILE A 26 -2.83 -6.76 -1.19
CA ILE A 26 -3.37 -6.96 0.15
C ILE A 26 -3.49 -8.46 0.44
N ARG A 27 -3.17 -8.85 1.66
CA ARG A 27 -3.38 -10.21 2.19
C ARG A 27 -3.73 -10.17 3.67
N SER A 28 -4.58 -11.07 4.12
CA SER A 28 -4.95 -11.24 5.53
C SER A 28 -4.37 -12.52 6.12
N SER A 29 -4.00 -12.50 7.39
CA SER A 29 -3.55 -13.67 8.16
C SER A 29 -3.99 -13.55 9.62
N GLY A 30 -5.13 -14.15 9.97
CA GLY A 30 -5.70 -14.08 11.31
C GLY A 30 -5.98 -12.64 11.73
N LYS A 31 -5.26 -12.15 12.75
CA LYS A 31 -5.39 -10.78 13.30
C LYS A 31 -4.56 -9.72 12.56
N LEU A 32 -3.82 -10.12 11.52
CA LEU A 32 -2.96 -9.24 10.73
C LEU A 32 -3.52 -9.03 9.34
N LEU A 33 -3.45 -7.79 8.86
CA LEU A 33 -3.70 -7.41 7.48
C LEU A 33 -2.44 -6.73 6.94
N PHE A 34 -1.88 -7.29 5.87
CA PHE A 34 -0.69 -6.78 5.22
C PHE A 34 -1.09 -6.07 3.93
N ILE A 35 -0.88 -4.76 3.89
CA ILE A 35 -1.19 -3.89 2.77
C ILE A 35 0.14 -3.46 2.16
N ILE A 36 0.39 -3.79 0.90
CA ILE A 36 1.48 -3.17 0.15
C ILE A 36 0.95 -1.86 -0.39
N PHE A 37 1.32 -0.77 0.28
CA PHE A 37 0.90 0.58 -0.05
C PHE A 37 1.90 1.21 -1.03
N ARG A 38 1.41 2.04 -1.95
CA ARG A 38 2.23 2.79 -2.91
C ARG A 38 1.73 4.21 -3.10
N ASP A 39 2.65 5.16 -3.27
CA ASP A 39 2.33 6.57 -3.54
C ASP A 39 3.00 7.11 -4.83
N GLY A 40 3.67 6.24 -5.58
CA GLY A 40 4.42 6.59 -6.79
C GLY A 40 5.89 6.95 -6.53
N THR A 41 6.28 7.23 -5.29
CA THR A 41 7.69 7.40 -4.89
C THR A 41 8.35 6.07 -4.53
N GLY A 42 7.56 5.12 -4.01
CA GLY A 42 7.96 3.76 -3.70
C GLY A 42 6.80 2.93 -3.17
N ASP A 43 7.13 1.75 -2.64
CA ASP A 43 6.20 0.84 -1.98
C ASP A 43 6.62 0.61 -0.52
N VAL A 44 5.65 0.47 0.39
CA VAL A 44 5.89 0.09 1.79
C VAL A 44 4.89 -0.97 2.24
N GLN A 45 5.34 -1.93 3.05
CA GLN A 45 4.43 -2.85 3.74
C GLN A 45 3.82 -2.11 4.94
N ALA A 46 2.50 -1.92 4.92
CA ALA A 46 1.73 -1.44 6.05
C ALA A 46 1.04 -2.63 6.72
N VAL A 47 1.23 -2.77 8.03
CA VAL A 47 0.74 -3.88 8.85
C VAL A 47 -0.32 -3.36 9.80
N ALA A 48 -1.57 -3.73 9.56
CA ALA A 48 -2.68 -3.48 10.47
C ALA A 48 -2.85 -4.68 11.40
N PHE A 49 -2.74 -4.44 12.71
CA PHE A 49 -2.88 -5.45 13.74
C PHE A 49 -4.15 -5.18 14.56
N ARG A 50 -5.14 -6.08 14.45
CA ARG A 50 -6.49 -5.89 15.02
C ARG A 50 -6.53 -5.44 16.49
N PRO A 51 -5.73 -6.01 17.41
CA PRO A 51 -5.74 -5.57 18.81
C PRO A 51 -5.24 -4.13 19.04
N GLU A 52 -4.38 -3.61 18.16
CA GLU A 52 -3.85 -2.24 18.24
C GLU A 52 -4.73 -1.25 17.47
N LEU A 53 -5.21 -1.65 16.29
CA LEU A 53 -6.01 -0.79 15.42
C LEU A 53 -7.47 -0.65 15.86
N GLY A 54 -7.99 -1.63 16.61
CA GLY A 54 -9.39 -1.72 16.97
C GLY A 54 -10.23 -2.43 15.90
N GLU A 55 -11.40 -2.93 16.34
CA GLU A 55 -12.28 -3.77 15.52
C GLU A 55 -12.83 -3.05 14.29
N GLU A 56 -13.37 -1.85 14.49
CA GLU A 56 -14.05 -1.07 13.45
C GLU A 56 -13.10 -0.72 12.30
N LEU A 57 -11.96 -0.10 12.61
CA LEU A 57 -10.94 0.27 11.62
C LEU A 57 -10.30 -0.95 10.94
N PHE A 58 -10.16 -2.07 11.66
CA PHE A 58 -9.63 -3.30 11.08
C PHE A 58 -10.60 -3.89 10.05
N GLU A 59 -11.90 -3.95 10.35
CA GLU A 59 -12.91 -4.43 9.40
C GLU A 59 -13.09 -3.45 8.23
N GLU A 60 -12.94 -2.15 8.44
CA GLU A 60 -12.87 -1.17 7.34
C GLU A 60 -11.68 -1.45 6.42
N ALA A 61 -10.47 -1.62 6.99
CA ALA A 61 -9.27 -1.93 6.22
C ALA A 61 -9.39 -3.25 5.44
N ARG A 62 -10.15 -4.24 5.93
CA ARG A 62 -10.41 -5.51 5.21
C ARG A 62 -11.22 -5.34 3.94
N ARG A 63 -11.92 -4.22 3.77
CA ARG A 63 -12.68 -3.92 2.54
C ARG A 63 -11.79 -3.48 1.39
N LEU A 64 -10.54 -3.12 1.65
CA LEU A 64 -9.58 -2.67 0.63
C LEU A 64 -9.35 -3.74 -0.44
N THR A 65 -9.39 -3.31 -1.69
CA THR A 65 -9.11 -4.12 -2.89
C THR A 65 -7.83 -3.64 -3.56
N LEU A 66 -7.38 -4.35 -4.62
CA LEU A 66 -6.30 -3.85 -5.47
C LEU A 66 -6.70 -2.49 -6.04
N GLU A 67 -5.77 -1.54 -6.03
CA GLU A 67 -5.98 -0.17 -6.51
C GLU A 67 -6.98 0.68 -5.72
N SER A 68 -7.48 0.21 -4.56
CA SER A 68 -8.16 1.10 -3.61
C SER A 68 -7.29 2.30 -3.28
N SER A 69 -7.89 3.50 -3.30
CA SER A 69 -7.22 4.72 -2.86
C SER A 69 -7.54 5.01 -1.40
N LEU A 70 -6.51 5.36 -0.66
CA LEU A 70 -6.59 5.53 0.79
C LEU A 70 -5.56 6.53 1.31
N ILE A 71 -5.90 7.09 2.45
CA ILE A 71 -4.99 7.76 3.35
C ILE A 71 -4.71 6.78 4.50
N ILE A 72 -3.43 6.48 4.73
CA ILE A 72 -3.01 5.54 5.77
C ILE A 72 -2.12 6.27 6.78
N THR A 73 -2.47 6.12 8.05
CA THR A 73 -1.71 6.66 9.18
C THR A 73 -1.01 5.52 9.90
N GLY A 74 0.23 5.75 10.31
CA GLY A 74 0.96 4.76 11.08
C GLY A 74 2.34 5.21 11.52
N ILE A 75 3.02 4.31 12.21
CA ILE A 75 4.35 4.53 12.78
C ILE A 75 5.36 3.69 11.98
N PRO A 76 6.33 4.31 11.28
CA PRO A 76 7.40 3.60 10.62
C PRO A 76 8.28 2.86 11.62
N LYS A 77 8.58 1.60 11.32
CA LYS A 77 9.48 0.73 12.08
C LYS A 77 10.39 -0.01 11.10
N LYS A 78 11.59 -0.38 11.54
CA LYS A 78 12.49 -1.21 10.72
C LYS A 78 11.83 -2.55 10.40
N HIS A 79 11.97 -2.98 9.16
CA HIS A 79 11.42 -4.25 8.72
C HIS A 79 12.18 -5.39 9.42
N PRO A 80 11.50 -6.34 10.10
CA PRO A 80 12.15 -7.31 10.99
C PRO A 80 13.09 -8.29 10.29
N LYS A 81 12.95 -8.46 8.97
CA LYS A 81 13.73 -9.41 8.16
C LYS A 81 14.52 -8.79 7.01
N GLN A 82 14.42 -7.47 6.80
CA GLN A 82 15.02 -6.82 5.64
C GLN A 82 15.78 -5.59 6.13
N GLU A 83 17.10 -5.73 6.23
CA GLU A 83 17.98 -4.65 6.67
C GLU A 83 17.84 -3.41 5.77
N GLY A 84 17.83 -2.24 6.40
CA GLY A 84 17.66 -0.95 5.70
C GLY A 84 16.24 -0.68 5.15
N LYS A 85 15.28 -1.60 5.31
CA LYS A 85 13.88 -1.37 4.92
C LYS A 85 13.01 -1.05 6.12
N TYR A 86 11.89 -0.42 5.83
CA TYR A 86 10.88 -0.02 6.81
C TYR A 86 9.53 -0.66 6.47
N GLU A 87 8.73 -0.87 7.50
CA GLU A 87 7.29 -1.14 7.42
C GLU A 87 6.52 -0.13 8.25
N LEU A 88 5.22 0.00 7.99
CA LEU A 88 4.34 0.95 8.67
C LEU A 88 3.40 0.17 9.61
N SER A 89 3.52 0.41 10.92
CA SER A 89 2.55 -0.07 11.92
C SER A 89 1.30 0.80 11.82
N VAL A 90 0.20 0.27 11.29
CA VAL A 90 -1.00 1.07 10.97
C VAL A 90 -1.73 1.47 12.23
N THR A 91 -2.00 2.78 12.37
CA THR A 91 -2.80 3.36 13.46
C THR A 91 -4.12 3.95 12.96
N GLY A 92 -4.29 4.13 11.64
CA GLY A 92 -5.54 4.59 11.05
C GLY A 92 -5.62 4.35 9.55
N VAL A 93 -6.83 4.20 9.05
CA VAL A 93 -7.15 4.03 7.63
C VAL A 93 -8.34 4.92 7.30
N GLU A 94 -8.21 5.74 6.26
CA GLU A 94 -9.30 6.52 5.68
C GLU A 94 -9.41 6.13 4.20
N ILE A 95 -10.52 5.50 3.84
CA ILE A 95 -10.75 5.02 2.48
C ILE A 95 -11.30 6.16 1.63
N ILE A 96 -10.57 6.52 0.58
CA ILE A 96 -11.04 7.50 -0.41
C ILE A 96 -11.92 6.82 -1.46
N GLN A 97 -11.50 5.65 -1.93
CA GLN A 97 -12.27 4.84 -2.87
C GLN A 97 -11.91 3.36 -2.75
N ILE A 98 -12.93 2.50 -2.66
CA ILE A 98 -12.78 1.07 -2.96
C ILE A 98 -12.80 0.90 -4.48
N ALA A 99 -11.74 0.33 -5.04
CA ALA A 99 -11.68 0.09 -6.47
C ALA A 99 -12.53 -1.13 -6.84
N ASP A 100 -13.22 -1.03 -7.98
CA ASP A 100 -13.87 -2.15 -8.64
C ASP A 100 -12.82 -3.18 -9.11
N GLU A 101 -13.28 -4.26 -9.75
CA GLU A 101 -12.39 -5.30 -10.25
C GLU A 101 -11.31 -4.74 -11.18
N TYR A 102 -10.06 -4.78 -10.71
CA TYR A 102 -8.93 -4.27 -11.46
C TYR A 102 -8.59 -5.22 -12.62
N PRO A 103 -8.65 -4.76 -13.89
CA PRO A 103 -8.55 -5.63 -15.06
C PRO A 103 -7.18 -6.32 -15.17
N ILE A 104 -6.12 -5.67 -14.68
CA ILE A 104 -4.77 -6.22 -14.64
C ILE A 104 -4.56 -6.89 -13.28
N GLY A 105 -5.28 -7.99 -13.05
CA GLY A 105 -5.15 -8.82 -11.86
C GLY A 105 -3.78 -9.48 -11.70
N LYS A 106 -3.63 -10.35 -10.68
CA LYS A 106 -2.34 -11.00 -10.34
C LYS A 106 -1.87 -12.07 -11.34
N LYS A 107 -2.73 -12.51 -12.27
CA LYS A 107 -2.38 -13.47 -13.32
C LYS A 107 -1.59 -12.78 -14.43
N GLU A 108 -0.82 -13.56 -15.18
CA GLU A 108 -0.17 -13.04 -16.38
C GLU A 108 -1.20 -12.70 -17.46
N HIS A 109 -0.90 -11.65 -18.23
CA HIS A 109 -1.72 -11.19 -19.35
C HIS A 109 -0.83 -10.95 -20.56
N GLY A 110 -1.39 -11.20 -21.75
CA GLY A 110 -0.68 -10.96 -23.01
C GLY A 110 -0.41 -9.48 -23.27
N PRO A 111 0.57 -9.15 -24.12
CA PRO A 111 0.98 -7.77 -24.41
C PRO A 111 -0.16 -6.91 -24.97
N ASP A 112 -1.00 -7.45 -25.86
CA ASP A 112 -2.11 -6.70 -26.47
C ASP A 112 -3.15 -6.23 -25.44
N PHE A 113 -3.47 -7.10 -24.47
CA PHE A 113 -4.37 -6.77 -23.36
C PHE A 113 -3.75 -5.69 -22.46
N LEU A 114 -2.46 -5.82 -22.16
CA LEU A 114 -1.73 -4.85 -21.33
C LEU A 114 -1.60 -3.49 -22.01
N LEU A 115 -1.41 -3.46 -23.33
CA LEU A 115 -1.37 -2.23 -24.13
C LEU A 115 -2.75 -1.57 -24.25
N SER A 116 -3.82 -2.35 -24.42
CA SER A 116 -5.19 -1.84 -24.38
C SER A 116 -5.52 -1.18 -23.04
N ASN A 117 -4.93 -1.70 -21.95
CA ASN A 117 -5.04 -1.14 -20.60
C ASN A 117 -3.81 -0.31 -20.21
N ARG A 118 -3.09 0.29 -21.16
CA ARG A 118 -1.78 0.93 -20.89
C ARG A 118 -1.84 1.98 -19.77
N HIS A 119 -2.89 2.79 -19.75
CA HIS A 119 -3.11 3.83 -18.75
C HIS A 119 -3.17 3.29 -17.30
N LEU A 120 -3.63 2.05 -17.12
CA LEU A 120 -3.57 1.33 -15.85
C LEU A 120 -2.23 0.59 -15.70
N TRP A 121 -1.78 -0.08 -16.76
CA TRP A 121 -0.57 -0.90 -16.73
C TRP A 121 0.70 -0.12 -16.35
N LEU A 122 0.77 1.17 -16.71
CA LEU A 122 1.84 2.09 -16.28
C LEU A 122 2.08 2.10 -14.77
N ARG A 123 1.06 1.75 -13.98
CA ARG A 123 1.10 1.73 -12.53
C ARG A 123 1.69 0.43 -11.93
N SER A 124 1.84 -0.61 -12.75
CA SER A 124 2.49 -1.86 -12.33
C SER A 124 3.97 -1.63 -12.02
N SER A 125 4.54 -2.41 -11.10
CA SER A 125 5.91 -2.18 -10.60
C SER A 125 6.97 -2.15 -11.72
N LYS A 126 6.85 -3.05 -12.70
CA LYS A 126 7.79 -3.12 -13.84
C LYS A 126 7.68 -1.88 -14.73
N GLN A 127 6.46 -1.45 -15.09
CA GLN A 127 6.28 -0.28 -15.95
C GLN A 127 6.67 1.01 -15.24
N TRP A 128 6.31 1.14 -13.97
CA TRP A 128 6.73 2.27 -13.13
C TRP A 128 8.26 2.39 -13.05
N ALA A 129 8.98 1.28 -12.89
CA ALA A 129 10.44 1.30 -12.88
C ALA A 129 11.04 1.70 -14.23
N ILE A 130 10.51 1.16 -15.34
CA ILE A 130 10.99 1.49 -16.70
C ILE A 130 10.83 2.98 -17.00
N MET A 131 9.72 3.60 -16.58
CA MET A 131 9.47 5.03 -16.83
C MET A 131 10.35 5.99 -16.01
N ARG A 132 11.18 5.49 -15.09
CA ARG A 132 12.06 6.29 -14.22
C ARG A 132 13.54 6.24 -14.60
N VAL A 133 13.90 5.43 -15.61
CA VAL A 133 15.23 5.38 -16.22
C VAL A 133 15.28 6.38 -17.37
#